data_AF-A0A6I9P2H8-F1
#
_entry.id   AF-A0A6I9P2H8-F1
#
_cell.length_a   1.000
_cell.length_b   1.000
_cell.length_c   1.000
_cell.angle_alpha   90.00
_cell.angle_beta   90.00
_cell.angle_gamma   90.00
#
_symmetry.space_group_name_H-M   'P 1'
#
loop_
_entity.id
_entity.type
_entity.pdbx_description
1 polymer ?
#
loop_
_entity_poly.entity_id
_entity_poly.type
_entity_poly.pdbx_seq_one_letter_code
_entity_poly.pdbx_strand_id
1 'polypeptide(L)'
;MVFAFVEGTLAQAVKKGHWILLDEINLAAAETLECLSGLLEGSAGSLVLLDRGDTEPLVRHPDFRLFACMNPATDVGKRNLPLGLRNR
;
A
#
# COMPACT_ATOMS: atom_id res chain seq x y z
N MET A 1 -18.33 19.02 15.52
CA MET A 1 -17.64 17.74 15.28
C MET A 1 -16.16 18.04 15.35
N VAL A 2 -15.42 17.53 16.35
CA VAL A 2 -14.09 18.09 16.72
C VAL A 2 -12.95 17.46 15.93
N PHE A 3 -13.14 16.29 15.29
CA PHE A 3 -12.18 15.69 14.36
C PHE A 3 -12.89 14.94 13.24
N ALA A 4 -12.22 14.84 12.08
CA ALA A 4 -12.68 14.08 10.92
C ALA A 4 -11.53 13.25 10.36
N PHE A 5 -11.84 12.05 9.88
CA PHE A 5 -10.88 11.26 9.13
C PHE A 5 -10.53 11.98 7.82
N VAL A 6 -9.24 12.10 7.53
CA VAL A 6 -8.76 12.70 6.27
C VAL A 6 -8.16 11.59 5.43
N GLU A 7 -8.72 11.40 4.24
CA GLU A 7 -8.22 10.39 3.31
C GLU A 7 -6.82 10.78 2.80
N GLY A 8 -5.86 9.88 3.02
CA GLY A 8 -4.51 10.02 2.50
C GLY A 8 -4.42 9.76 0.99
N THR A 9 -3.27 10.12 0.42
CA THR A 9 -2.99 10.02 -1.02
C THR A 9 -3.22 8.62 -1.59
N LEU A 10 -2.84 7.57 -0.84
CA LEU A 10 -3.04 6.18 -1.27
C LEU A 10 -4.53 5.84 -1.43
N ALA A 11 -5.35 6.12 -0.43
CA ALA A 11 -6.79 5.83 -0.47
C ALA A 11 -7.48 6.59 -1.63
N GLN A 12 -7.10 7.85 -1.84
CA GLN A 12 -7.59 8.65 -2.96
C GLN A 12 -7.17 8.08 -4.32
N ALA A 13 -5.93 7.62 -4.46
CA ALA A 13 -5.44 7.02 -5.69
C ALA A 13 -6.13 5.70 -6.02
N VAL A 14 -6.32 4.83 -5.02
CA VAL A 14 -7.04 3.55 -5.14
C VAL A 14 -8.48 3.78 -5.64
N LYS A 15 -9.16 4.81 -5.13
CA LYS A 15 -10.51 5.23 -5.58
C LYS A 15 -10.54 5.74 -7.02
N LYS A 16 -9.55 6.57 -7.38
CA LYS A 16 -9.57 7.37 -8.61
C LYS A 16 -8.81 6.71 -9.78
N GLY A 17 -8.18 5.56 -9.57
CA GLY A 17 -7.38 4.91 -10.60
C GLY A 17 -6.03 5.57 -10.87
N HIS A 18 -5.54 6.39 -9.96
CA HIS A 18 -4.24 7.04 -10.13
C HIS A 18 -3.10 6.05 -9.94
N TRP A 19 -1.95 6.39 -10.49
CA TRP A 19 -0.74 5.60 -10.28
C TRP A 19 -0.01 6.09 -9.03
N ILE A 20 0.53 5.15 -8.26
CA ILE A 20 1.34 5.42 -7.07
C ILE A 20 2.72 4.79 -7.29
N LEU A 21 3.77 5.55 -6.99
CA LEU A 21 5.12 5.04 -6.81
C LEU A 21 5.47 5.10 -5.33
N LEU A 22 5.77 3.94 -4.75
CA LEU A 22 6.36 3.83 -3.42
C LEU A 22 7.86 3.82 -3.57
N ASP A 23 8.52 4.86 -3.06
CA ASP A 23 9.98 4.91 -3.01
C ASP A 23 10.49 4.32 -1.69
N GLU A 24 11.70 3.77 -1.71
CA GLU A 24 12.40 3.20 -0.57
C GLU A 24 11.55 2.21 0.26
N ILE A 25 10.75 1.37 -0.40
CA ILE A 25 9.76 0.50 0.27
C ILE A 25 10.35 -0.44 1.33
N ASN A 26 11.65 -0.76 1.22
CA ASN A 26 12.41 -1.57 2.16
C ASN A 26 12.66 -0.89 3.52
N LEU A 27 12.38 0.41 3.67
CA LEU A 27 12.48 1.14 4.94
C LEU A 27 11.16 1.14 5.73
N ALA A 28 10.05 0.75 5.10
CA ALA A 28 8.76 0.63 5.78
C ALA A 28 8.78 -0.51 6.81
N ALA A 29 7.98 -0.36 7.86
CA ALA A 29 7.73 -1.43 8.82
C ALA A 29 7.02 -2.61 8.15
N ALA A 30 7.27 -3.84 8.62
CA ALA A 30 6.69 -5.04 8.02
C ALA A 30 5.17 -5.00 8.06
N GLU A 31 4.60 -4.47 9.15
CA GLU A 31 3.17 -4.29 9.36
C GLU A 31 2.58 -3.32 8.32
N THR A 32 3.28 -2.26 7.96
CA THR A 32 2.84 -1.32 6.90
C THR A 32 2.82 -2.00 5.53
N LEU A 33 3.80 -2.87 5.24
CA LEU A 33 3.84 -3.64 4.00
C LEU A 33 2.73 -4.70 3.96
N GLU A 34 2.43 -5.33 5.11
CA GLU A 34 1.32 -6.27 5.26
C GLU A 34 -0.01 -5.59 4.92
N CYS A 35 -0.22 -4.34 5.36
CA CYS A 35 -1.43 -3.57 5.02
C CYS A 35 -1.59 -3.30 3.52
N LEU A 36 -0.48 -3.29 2.76
CA LEU A 36 -0.51 -3.11 1.30
C LEU A 36 -0.76 -4.43 0.55
N SER A 37 -0.60 -5.58 1.21
CA SER A 37 -0.72 -6.90 0.57
C SER A 37 -2.07 -7.08 -0.13
N GLY A 38 -3.17 -6.65 0.49
CA GLY A 38 -4.51 -6.72 -0.09
C GLY A 38 -4.68 -5.94 -1.39
N LEU A 39 -3.92 -4.87 -1.62
CA LEU A 39 -3.93 -4.13 -2.89
C LEU A 39 -3.15 -4.84 -4.00
N LEU A 40 -2.19 -5.68 -3.62
CA LEU A 40 -1.36 -6.48 -4.52
C LEU A 40 -2.02 -7.82 -4.89
N GLU A 41 -3.12 -8.20 -4.23
CA GLU A 41 -3.85 -9.43 -4.49
C GLU A 41 -4.68 -9.36 -5.79
N GLY A 42 -4.08 -9.81 -6.89
CA GLY A 42 -4.79 -10.07 -8.15
C GLY A 42 -5.45 -8.84 -8.77
N SER A 43 -6.48 -9.05 -9.60
CA SER A 43 -7.22 -7.97 -10.27
C SER A 43 -8.24 -7.28 -9.36
N ALA A 44 -8.68 -7.94 -8.29
CA ALA A 44 -9.75 -7.52 -7.37
C ALA A 44 -9.25 -7.07 -5.99
N GLY A 45 -7.97 -6.70 -5.88
CA GLY A 45 -7.37 -6.24 -4.62
C GLY A 45 -8.13 -5.07 -3.98
N SER A 46 -8.04 -4.94 -2.66
CA SER A 46 -8.73 -3.92 -1.90
C SER A 46 -7.94 -3.46 -0.67
N LEU A 47 -8.30 -2.31 -0.11
CA LEU A 47 -7.64 -1.74 1.07
C LEU A 47 -8.66 -1.48 2.18
N VAL A 48 -8.45 -2.04 3.37
CA VAL A 48 -9.29 -1.74 4.53
C VAL A 48 -8.74 -0.53 5.27
N LEU A 49 -9.56 0.50 5.48
CA LEU A 49 -9.19 1.70 6.24
C LEU A 49 -9.64 1.56 7.71
N LEU A 50 -8.86 0.81 8.49
CA LEU A 50 -9.19 0.46 9.88
C LEU A 50 -9.47 1.69 10.76
N ASP A 51 -8.67 2.75 10.63
CA ASP A 51 -8.79 3.97 11.45
C ASP A 51 -10.01 4.84 11.11
N ARG A 52 -10.63 4.61 9.96
CA ARG A 52 -11.88 5.30 9.57
C ARG A 52 -13.10 4.65 10.24
N GLY A 53 -12.96 3.44 10.76
CA GLY A 53 -14.09 2.62 11.23
C GLY A 53 -14.94 2.04 10.10
N ASP A 54 -14.46 2.11 8.85
CA ASP A 54 -15.13 1.52 7.70
C ASP A 54 -15.05 -0.01 7.80
N THR A 55 -16.20 -0.69 7.81
CA THR A 55 -16.26 -2.15 7.68
C THR A 55 -16.13 -2.62 6.22
N GLU A 56 -16.31 -1.70 5.27
CA GLU A 56 -16.23 -2.03 3.84
C GLU A 56 -14.82 -1.78 3.28
N PRO A 57 -14.22 -2.77 2.62
CA PRO A 57 -12.92 -2.60 1.99
C PRO A 57 -13.02 -1.66 0.79
N LEU A 58 -12.00 -0.81 0.63
CA LEU A 58 -11.89 0.05 -0.52
C LEU A 58 -11.47 -0.75 -1.76
N VAL A 59 -12.39 -0.96 -2.68
CA VAL A 59 -12.14 -1.69 -3.92
C VAL A 59 -11.21 -0.90 -4.84
N ARG A 60 -10.20 -1.56 -5.37
CA ARG A 60 -9.21 -0.97 -6.28
C ARG A 60 -9.84 -0.65 -7.64
N HIS A 61 -9.67 0.59 -8.08
CA HIS A 61 -10.08 1.00 -9.42
C HIS A 61 -9.33 0.19 -10.50
N PRO A 62 -9.97 -0.23 -11.61
CA PRO A 62 -9.33 -1.04 -12.66
C PRO A 62 -8.06 -0.43 -13.26
N ASP A 63 -7.99 0.90 -13.34
CA ASP A 63 -6.84 1.65 -13.86
C ASP A 63 -5.75 1.96 -12.84
N PHE A 64 -5.98 1.67 -11.56
CA PHE A 64 -4.98 1.90 -10.51
C PHE A 64 -3.74 1.02 -10.77
N ARG A 65 -2.57 1.62 -10.58
CA ARG A 65 -1.28 0.92 -10.69
C ARG A 65 -0.42 1.30 -9.49
N LEU A 66 0.17 0.30 -8.84
CA LEU A 66 1.10 0.48 -7.74
C LEU A 66 2.48 0.01 -8.20
N PHE A 67 3.45 0.90 -8.12
CA PHE A 67 4.85 0.62 -8.38
C PHE A 67 5.62 0.77 -7.07
N ALA A 68 6.68 -0.01 -6.89
CA ALA A 68 7.56 0.11 -5.75
C ALA A 68 9.01 0.06 -6.21
N CYS A 69 9.80 1.02 -5.75
CA CYS A 69 11.24 1.04 -5.90
C CYS A 69 11.88 0.70 -4.55
N MET A 70 12.96 -0.07 -4.62
CA MET A 70 13.83 -0.31 -3.48
C MET A 70 15.24 0.11 -3.88
N ASN A 71 15.94 0.78 -2.97
CA ASN A 71 17.37 0.99 -3.18
C ASN A 71 18.07 -0.37 -3.23
N PRO A 72 19.05 -0.58 -4.14
CA PRO A 72 19.82 -1.81 -4.15
C PRO A 72 20.40 -2.07 -2.76
N ALA A 73 20.44 -3.34 -2.37
CA ALA A 73 21.00 -3.79 -1.10
C ALA A 73 22.54 -3.71 -1.15
N THR A 74 23.07 -2.49 -1.22
CA THR A 74 24.48 -2.19 -1.00
C THR A 74 24.61 -1.67 0.43
N ASP A 75 25.32 -2.44 1.24
CA ASP A 75 25.77 -2.22 2.61
C ASP A 75 24.76 -2.21 3.78
N VAL A 76 25.13 -3.04 4.76
CA VAL A 76 24.79 -3.12 6.19
C VAL A 76 23.51 -2.40 6.66
N GLY A 77 22.51 -3.19 7.11
CA GLY A 77 21.36 -2.68 7.88
C GLY A 77 20.00 -2.68 7.17
N LYS A 78 19.93 -3.05 5.88
CA LYS A 78 18.67 -3.07 5.13
C LYS A 78 17.95 -4.42 5.27
N ARG A 79 16.68 -4.36 5.70
CA ARG A 79 15.79 -5.54 5.79
C ARG A 79 15.34 -5.93 4.39
N ASN A 80 15.37 -7.23 4.10
CA ASN A 80 14.76 -7.77 2.89
C ASN A 80 13.25 -7.53 2.92
N LEU A 81 12.64 -7.29 1.76
CA LEU A 81 11.18 -7.33 1.65
C LEU A 81 10.66 -8.71 2.10
N PRO A 82 9.51 -8.77 2.78
CA PRO A 82 8.84 -10.03 3.09
C PRO A 82 8.68 -10.86 1.80
N LEU A 83 8.95 -12.17 1.88
CA LEU A 83 8.88 -13.07 0.72
C LEU A 83 7.52 -12.99 -0.01
N GLY A 84 6.45 -12.78 0.75
CA GLY A 84 5.09 -12.64 0.22
C GLY A 84 4.84 -11.36 -0.59
N LEU A 85 5.67 -10.32 -0.45
CA LEU A 85 5.54 -9.07 -1.21
C LEU A 85 6.45 -9.05 -2.45
N ARG A 86 7.57 -9.78 -2.40
CA ARG A 86 8.59 -9.77 -3.46
C ARG A 86 8.13 -10.44 -4.77
N ASN A 87 7.14 -11.33 -4.70
CA ASN A 87 6.68 -12.15 -5.82
C ASN A 87 5.24 -11.81 -6.27
N ARG A 88 4.73 -10.61 -5.97
CA ARG A 88 3.37 -10.18 -6.32
C ARG A 88 3.35 -9.06 -7.33
#